data_AF-X5ZE91-F1
#
_entry.id   AF-X5ZE91-F1
#
_cell.length_a   1.000
_cell.length_b   1.000
_cell.length_c   1.000
_cell.angle_alpha   90.00
_cell.angle_beta   90.00
_cell.angle_gamma   90.00
#
_symmetry.space_group_name_H-M   'P 1'
#
loop_
_entity.id
_entity.type
_entity.pdbx_description
1 polymer ?
#
loop_
_entity_poly.entity_id
_entity_poly.type
_entity_poly.pdbx_seq_one_letter_code
_entity_poly.pdbx_strand_id
1 'polypeptide(L)' 'MAGAVHPFDTRIRVGPLKWLLASPQFHHWHHANEREAWDKNFAGQLPLLDMLGGTLFMPGRMPRIRHR' A
#
# COMPACT_ATOMS: atom_id res chain seq x y z
N MET A 1 7.05 18.05 27.40
CA MET A 1 7.80 18.57 26.22
C MET A 1 7.11 18.04 24.98
N ALA A 2 6.84 18.92 24.02
CA ALA A 2 5.85 18.77 22.95
C ALA A 2 6.16 17.67 21.92
N GLY A 3 5.11 17.04 21.38
CA GLY A 3 5.14 16.24 20.16
C GLY A 3 3.76 16.29 19.51
N ALA A 4 3.62 17.13 18.49
CA ALA A 4 2.37 17.40 17.79
C ALA A 4 1.71 16.10 17.30
N VAL A 5 0.44 15.92 17.65
CA VAL A 5 -0.40 14.85 17.09
C VAL A 5 -0.78 15.29 15.69
N HIS A 6 -0.15 14.69 14.67
CA HIS A 6 -0.59 14.87 13.29
C HIS A 6 -1.98 14.22 13.14
N PRO A 7 -3.02 14.95 12.70
CA PRO A 7 -4.42 14.49 12.69
C PRO A 7 -4.74 13.38 11.66
N PHE A 8 -3.71 12.74 11.09
CA PHE A 8 -3.82 11.72 10.04
C PHE A 8 -3.04 10.42 10.33
N ASP A 9 -2.72 10.10 11.60
CA ASP A 9 -2.23 8.76 11.95
C ASP A 9 -3.41 7.80 12.24
N THR A 10 -4.16 7.43 11.20
CA THR A 10 -5.18 6.37 11.29
C THR A 10 -4.53 4.99 11.20
N ARG A 11 -4.08 4.47 12.34
CA ARG A 11 -3.64 3.06 12.47
C ARG A 11 -4.82 2.09 12.43
N ILE A 12 -5.57 2.05 11.33
CA ILE A 12 -6.66 1.08 11.16
C ILE A 12 -6.06 -0.23 10.64
N ARG A 13 -6.06 -1.26 11.48
CA ARG A 13 -5.67 -2.62 11.10
C ARG A 13 -6.85 -3.31 10.42
N VAL A 14 -6.94 -3.19 9.09
CA VAL A 14 -7.86 -4.00 8.29
C VAL A 14 -7.35 -5.45 8.26
N GLY A 15 -8.12 -6.38 8.83
CA GLY A 15 -7.79 -7.81 8.96
C GLY A 15 -7.71 -8.55 7.60
N PRO A 16 -8.15 -9.82 7.48
CA PRO A 16 -8.01 -10.61 6.24
C PRO A 16 -8.67 -9.99 5.00
N LEU A 17 -9.57 -9.01 5.17
CA LEU A 17 -10.13 -8.20 4.09
C LEU A 17 -9.09 -7.40 3.28
N LYS A 18 -7.89 -7.19 3.81
CA LYS A 18 -6.76 -6.58 3.06
C LYS A 18 -6.38 -7.35 1.79
N TRP A 19 -6.81 -8.61 1.71
CA TRP A 19 -6.57 -9.48 0.56
C TRP A 19 -7.71 -9.45 -0.46
N LEU A 20 -8.89 -8.90 -0.10
CA LEU A 20 -10.05 -8.79 -0.99
C LEU A 20 -10.23 -7.38 -1.54
N LEU A 21 -9.93 -6.35 -0.75
CA LEU A 21 -10.02 -4.95 -1.13
C LEU A 21 -8.68 -4.25 -0.93
N ALA A 22 -8.32 -3.36 -1.85
CA ALA A 22 -7.10 -2.55 -1.78
C ALA A 22 -7.00 -1.83 -0.44
N SER A 23 -6.06 -2.27 0.40
CA SER A 23 -5.70 -1.55 1.62
C SER A 23 -5.02 -0.21 1.26
N PRO A 24 -5.01 0.79 2.16
CA PRO A 24 -4.26 2.03 1.91
C PRO A 24 -2.79 1.77 1.56
N GLN A 25 -2.18 0.76 2.19
CA GLN A 25 -0.81 0.35 1.87
C GLN A 25 -0.69 -0.17 0.43
N PHE A 26 -1.59 -1.06 0.00
CA PHE A 26 -1.60 -1.57 -1.37
C PHE A 26 -1.80 -0.45 -2.37
N HIS A 27 -2.74 0.47 -2.12
CA HIS A 27 -3.03 1.59 -3.01
C HIS A 27 -1.81 2.53 -3.17
N HIS A 28 -1.09 2.80 -2.08
CA HIS A 28 0.16 3.57 -2.17
C HIS A 28 1.23 2.84 -2.97
N TRP A 29 1.37 1.53 -2.81
CA TRP A 29 2.34 0.73 -3.59
C TRP A 29 1.95 0.60 -5.07
N HIS A 30 0.66 0.49 -5.40
CA HIS A 30 0.15 0.50 -6.77
C HIS A 30 0.51 1.80 -7.52
N HIS A 31 0.46 2.94 -6.83
CA HIS A 31 0.85 4.24 -7.39
C HIS A 31 2.30 4.63 -7.11
N ALA A 32 3.11 3.76 -6.51
CA ALA A 32 4.48 4.09 -6.16
C ALA A 32 5.37 4.18 -7.41
N ASN A 33 6.16 5.25 -7.50
CA ASN A 33 7.17 5.41 -8.54
C ASN A 33 8.58 5.01 -8.05
N GLU A 34 8.64 4.03 -7.14
CA GLU A 34 9.90 3.40 -6.75
C GLU A 34 10.21 2.24 -7.70
N ARG A 35 11.49 2.00 -7.98
CA ARG A 35 11.92 0.87 -8.85
C ARG A 35 11.40 -0.49 -8.37
N GLU A 36 11.27 -0.66 -7.06
CA GLU A 36 10.74 -1.89 -6.44
C GLU A 36 9.25 -2.14 -6.76
N ALA A 37 8.52 -1.09 -7.14
CA ALA A 37 7.10 -1.16 -7.47
C ALA A 37 6.84 -1.38 -8.98
N TRP A 38 7.88 -1.38 -9.82
CA TRP A 38 7.72 -1.61 -11.25
C TRP A 38 7.26 -3.05 -11.53
N ASP A 39 6.32 -3.19 -12.47
CA ASP A 39 5.73 -4.47 -12.87
C ASP A 39 5.10 -5.25 -11.70
N LYS A 40 4.53 -4.52 -10.72
CA LYS A 40 3.82 -5.07 -9.55
C LYS A 40 2.47 -4.41 -9.37
N ASN A 41 1.59 -5.09 -8.63
CA ASN A 41 0.29 -4.58 -8.21
C ASN A 41 -0.53 -3.98 -9.37
N PHE A 42 -0.76 -4.72 -10.44
CA PHE A 42 -1.49 -4.25 -11.62
C PHE A 42 -2.97 -3.98 -11.34
N ALA A 43 -3.60 -4.69 -10.40
CA ALA A 43 -5.00 -4.48 -10.07
C ALA A 43 -5.18 -3.20 -9.24
N GLY A 44 -6.11 -2.32 -9.64
CA GLY A 44 -6.35 -1.08 -8.91
C GLY A 44 -7.02 -1.27 -7.54
N GLN A 45 -7.96 -2.22 -7.43
CA GLN A 45 -8.78 -2.40 -6.22
C GLN A 45 -8.78 -3.83 -5.65
N LEU A 46 -8.31 -4.82 -6.42
CA LEU A 46 -8.42 -6.24 -6.09
C LEU A 46 -7.01 -6.88 -6.01
N PRO A 47 -6.28 -6.73 -4.90
CA PRO A 47 -4.96 -7.32 -4.70
C PRO A 47 -4.91 -8.85 -4.90
N LEU A 48 -6.07 -9.51 -4.74
CA LEU A 48 -6.23 -10.93 -5.02
C LEU A 48 -5.79 -11.30 -6.44
N LEU A 49 -6.08 -10.47 -7.44
CA LEU A 49 -5.68 -10.72 -8.83
C LEU A 49 -4.16 -10.71 -8.97
N ASP A 50 -3.48 -9.79 -8.31
CA ASP A 50 -2.02 -9.74 -8.26
C ASP A 50 -1.41 -10.90 -7.46
N MET A 51 -2.10 -11.37 -6.42
CA MET A 51 -1.66 -12.57 -5.69
C MET A 51 -1.75 -13.81 -6.57
N LEU A 52 -2.86 -13.99 -7.30
CA LEU A 52 -3.05 -15.08 -8.24
C LEU A 52 -2.09 -14.99 -9.44
N GLY A 53 -1.79 -13.77 -9.90
CA GLY A 53 -0.86 -13.50 -10.99
C GLY A 53 0.62 -13.48 -10.58
N GLY A 54 0.94 -13.58 -9.29
CA GLY A 54 2.32 -13.55 -8.79
C GLY A 54 2.99 -12.17 -8.85
N THR A 55 2.20 -11.10 -8.95
CA THR A 55 2.64 -9.71 -9.13
C THR A 55 2.42 -8.86 -7.88
N LEU A 56 1.87 -9.45 -6.81
CA LEU A 56 1.62 -8.78 -5.54
C LEU A 56 2.94 -8.36 -4.86
N PHE A 57 3.04 -7.08 -4.52
CA PHE A 57 4.14 -6.48 -3.79
C PHE A 57 3.64 -5.58 -2.66
N MET A 58 3.88 -6.00 -1.41
CA MET A 58 3.46 -5.24 -0.23
C MET A 58 4.45 -5.46 0.92
N PRO A 59 5.65 -4.87 0.86
CA PRO A 59 6.64 -5.00 1.93
C PRO A 59 6.13 -4.36 3.22
N GLY A 60 6.73 -4.69 4.37
CA GLY A 60 6.35 -4.17 5.70
C GLY A 60 6.59 -2.68 5.95
N ARG A 61 6.69 -1.86 4.89
CA ARG A 61 6.89 -0.41 4.92
C ARG A 61 5.97 0.28 3.91
N MET A 62 5.77 1.59 4.05
CA MET A 62 5.13 2.43 3.03
C MET A 62 6.14 2.80 1.93
N PRO A 63 5.68 3.09 0.70
CA PRO A 63 6.55 3.69 -0.30
C PRO A 63 6.98 5.08 0.16
N ARG A 64 8.16 5.51 -0.31
CA ARG A 64 8.65 6.86 -0.10
C ARG A 64 7.76 7.83 -0.86
N ILE A 65 7.05 8.67 -0.11
CA ILE A 65 6.29 9.78 -0.68
C ILE A 65 7.31 10.76 -1.24
N ARG A 66 7.51 10.72 -2.56
CA ARG A 66 8.29 11.75 -3.24
C ARG A 66 7.33 12.88 -3.57
N HIS A 67 7.29 13.89 -2.71
CA HIS A 67 6.77 15.20 -3.09
C HIS A 67 7.61 15.69 -4.27
N ARG A 68 7.06 15.65 -5.47
CA ARG A 68 7.55 16.50 -6.56
C ARG A 68 6.99 17.89 -6.36
#